data_AF-A0A7L4QQ23-F1
#
_entry.id   AF-A0A7L4QQ23-F1
#
_cell.length_a   1.000
_cell.length_b   1.000
_cell.length_c   1.000
_cell.angle_alpha   90.00
_cell.angle_beta   90.00
_cell.angle_gamma   90.00
#
_symmetry.space_group_name_H-M   'P 1'
#
loop_
_entity.id
_entity.type
_entity.pdbx_description
1 polymer ?
#
loop_
_entity_poly.entity_id
_entity_poly.type
_entity_poly.pdbx_seq_one_letter_code
_entity_poly.pdbx_strand_id
1 'polypeptide(L)'
;SRYGGEHWVEWQPENCPFYPCHFEGQRCDFCYCPFYPCGDESLGHWVTSSTTNGQVWNCASCTLLHEPVIADYLLRNPEASLGELKARKKRMEEQGRSSP
;
A
#
# COMPACT_ATOMS: atom_id res chain seq x y z
N SER A 1 20.64 10.59 -10.68
CA SER A 1 19.89 10.39 -9.43
C SER A 1 18.43 10.43 -9.80
N ARG A 2 17.61 9.39 -9.59
CA ARG A 2 16.28 9.29 -10.26
C ARG A 2 15.20 10.20 -9.65
N TYR A 3 15.63 11.20 -8.90
CA TYR A 3 14.82 12.34 -8.49
C TYR A 3 14.90 13.38 -9.61
N GLY A 4 13.83 13.52 -10.42
CA GLY A 4 13.84 14.45 -11.56
C GLY A 4 12.63 14.42 -12.49
N GLY A 5 11.42 14.17 -11.98
CA GLY A 5 10.16 14.35 -12.71
C GLY A 5 9.02 14.50 -11.71
N GLU A 6 7.94 15.18 -12.07
CA GLU A 6 6.77 15.34 -11.18
C GLU A 6 6.10 13.97 -10.97
N HIS A 7 6.46 13.28 -9.88
CA HIS A 7 5.94 11.93 -9.55
C HIS A 7 4.52 11.96 -8.95
N TRP A 8 3.78 13.05 -9.13
CA TRP A 8 2.38 13.17 -8.73
C TRP A 8 1.52 13.17 -9.99
N VAL A 9 1.06 11.99 -10.39
CA VAL A 9 -0.04 11.91 -11.34
C VAL A 9 -1.32 12.11 -10.54
N GLU A 10 -1.96 13.27 -10.72
CA GLU A 10 -3.27 13.54 -10.15
C GLU A 10 -4.22 12.41 -10.55
N TRP A 11 -4.94 11.87 -9.55
CA TRP A 11 -5.91 10.82 -9.79
C TRP A 11 -6.98 11.34 -10.75
N GLN A 12 -7.12 10.69 -11.90
CA GLN A 12 -8.20 10.95 -12.84
C GLN A 12 -9.19 9.79 -12.80
N PRO A 13 -10.50 10.06 -12.62
CA PRO A 13 -11.53 9.03 -12.62
C PRO A 13 -11.64 8.30 -13.97
N GLU A 14 -11.24 8.97 -15.06
CA GLU A 14 -11.23 8.43 -16.42
C GLU A 14 -9.79 8.22 -16.88
N ASN A 15 -9.51 7.07 -17.52
CA ASN A 15 -8.22 6.75 -18.13
C ASN A 15 -7.01 6.82 -17.18
N CYS A 16 -7.17 6.41 -15.91
CA CYS A 16 -6.04 6.26 -14.99
C CYS A 16 -4.97 5.36 -15.64
N PRO A 17 -3.75 5.86 -15.90
CA PRO A 17 -2.73 5.11 -16.62
C PRO A 17 -2.19 3.92 -15.83
N PHE A 18 -2.58 3.81 -14.56
CA PHE A 18 -2.17 2.77 -13.63
C PHE A 18 -3.28 1.75 -13.36
N TYR A 19 -4.41 1.81 -14.05
CA TYR A 19 -5.42 0.74 -13.98
C TYR A 19 -4.82 -0.59 -14.50
N PRO A 20 -5.00 -1.75 -13.81
CA PRO A 20 -5.97 -2.04 -12.75
C PRO A 20 -5.47 -1.82 -11.31
N CYS A 21 -4.31 -1.20 -11.11
CA CYS A 21 -3.75 -1.01 -9.77
C CYS A 21 -4.51 0.02 -8.91
N HIS A 22 -5.32 0.90 -9.51
CA HIS A 22 -6.10 1.93 -8.80
C HIS A 22 -7.61 1.76 -8.98
N PHE A 23 -8.33 2.04 -7.89
CA PHE A 23 -9.78 2.10 -7.82
C PHE A 23 -10.19 3.43 -7.17
N GLU A 24 -11.43 3.87 -7.39
CA GLU A 24 -11.95 5.06 -6.74
C GLU A 24 -11.81 4.97 -5.21
N GLY A 25 -11.26 6.02 -4.60
CA GLY A 25 -11.02 6.09 -3.15
C GLY A 25 -9.67 5.52 -2.65
N GLN A 26 -8.84 4.92 -3.50
CA GLN A 26 -7.47 4.50 -3.11
C GLN A 26 -6.46 5.63 -3.23
N ARG A 27 -5.50 5.68 -2.30
CA ARG A 27 -4.30 6.53 -2.39
C ARG A 27 -3.21 5.87 -3.21
N CYS A 28 -2.47 6.70 -3.93
CA CYS A 28 -1.43 6.28 -4.88
C CYS A 28 -0.01 6.74 -4.45
N ASP A 29 0.11 7.42 -3.31
CA ASP A 29 1.37 7.95 -2.78
C ASP A 29 2.41 6.83 -2.56
N PHE A 30 1.94 5.60 -2.34
CA PHE A 30 2.75 4.41 -2.06
C PHE A 30 2.40 3.20 -2.96
N CYS A 31 2.05 3.42 -4.24
CA CYS A 31 1.81 2.33 -5.21
C CYS A 31 2.96 1.32 -5.21
N TYR A 32 4.19 1.83 -5.11
CA TYR A 32 5.31 1.00 -4.73
C TYR A 32 5.46 1.03 -3.21
N CYS A 33 5.17 -0.10 -2.58
CA CYS A 33 5.20 -0.21 -1.13
C CYS A 33 6.64 0.02 -0.60
N PRO A 34 6.88 1.03 0.27
CA PRO A 34 8.19 1.29 0.86
C PRO A 34 8.67 0.16 1.78
N PHE A 35 7.78 -0.74 2.18
CA PHE A 35 8.12 -1.93 2.97
C PHE A 35 8.39 -3.17 2.11
N TYR A 36 8.33 -3.09 0.78
CA TYR A 36 8.57 -4.26 -0.06
C TYR A 36 10.05 -4.70 -0.04
N PRO A 37 10.35 -6.01 0.07
CA PRO A 37 9.45 -7.09 0.48
C PRO A 37 9.28 -7.09 2.01
N CYS A 38 8.04 -7.07 2.50
CA CYS A 38 7.82 -7.01 3.96
C CYS A 38 7.76 -8.39 4.61
N GLY A 39 7.46 -9.44 3.83
CA GLY A 39 7.33 -10.81 4.34
C GLY A 39 6.18 -11.03 5.32
N ASP A 40 5.28 -10.05 5.50
CA ASP A 40 4.14 -10.15 6.40
C ASP A 40 2.97 -10.84 5.71
N GLU A 41 2.73 -12.12 6.04
CA GLU A 41 1.72 -12.97 5.40
C GLU A 41 0.27 -12.49 5.61
N SER A 42 0.03 -11.53 6.51
CA SER A 42 -1.29 -10.87 6.60
C SER A 42 -1.49 -9.79 5.51
N LEU A 43 -0.44 -9.43 4.78
CA LEU A 43 -0.42 -8.39 3.75
C LEU A 43 0.01 -8.93 2.37
N GLY A 44 0.31 -10.22 2.25
CA GLY A 44 0.80 -10.83 1.02
C GLY A 44 1.15 -12.30 1.21
N HIS A 45 1.85 -12.88 0.24
CA HIS A 45 2.28 -14.27 0.29
C HIS A 45 3.52 -14.49 -0.58
N TRP A 46 4.29 -15.53 -0.29
CA TRP A 46 5.40 -15.96 -1.14
C TRP A 46 4.88 -16.77 -2.34
N VAL A 47 5.32 -16.42 -3.55
CA VAL A 47 5.02 -17.16 -4.78
C VAL A 47 6.28 -17.78 -5.34
N THR A 48 6.17 -19.00 -5.87
CA THR A 48 7.27 -19.64 -6.59
C THR A 48 7.46 -18.94 -7.93
N SER A 49 8.66 -18.43 -8.18
CA SER A 49 8.98 -17.82 -9.47
C SER A 49 9.24 -18.91 -10.50
N SER A 50 8.62 -18.77 -11.67
CA SER A 50 8.85 -19.68 -12.80
C SER A 50 10.18 -19.39 -13.51
N THR A 51 10.74 -18.19 -13.29
CA THR A 51 11.91 -17.66 -14.01
C THR A 51 13.17 -17.67 -13.15
N THR A 52 13.01 -17.47 -11.84
CA THR A 52 14.07 -17.61 -10.85
C THR A 52 13.75 -18.83 -10.01
N ASN A 53 14.69 -19.76 -9.85
CA ASN A 53 14.51 -21.00 -9.10
C ASN A 53 14.43 -20.73 -7.57
N GLY A 54 13.44 -19.94 -7.15
CA GLY A 54 13.29 -19.38 -5.80
C GLY A 54 11.92 -18.70 -5.60
N GLN A 55 11.70 -18.15 -4.42
CA GLN A 55 10.44 -17.49 -4.05
C GLN A 55 10.54 -15.97 -4.22
N VAL A 56 9.41 -15.35 -4.58
CA VAL A 56 9.24 -13.91 -4.69
C VAL A 56 8.08 -13.48 -3.80
N TRP A 57 8.20 -12.33 -3.15
CA TRP A 57 7.13 -11.79 -2.32
C TRP A 57 6.04 -11.18 -3.20
N ASN A 58 4.78 -11.58 -2.99
CA ASN A 58 3.63 -11.01 -3.68
C ASN A 58 2.71 -10.30 -2.67
N CYS A 59 2.73 -8.98 -2.67
CA CYS A 59 1.82 -8.14 -1.89
C CYS A 59 0.83 -7.35 -2.76
N ALA A 60 0.54 -7.80 -3.98
CA ALA A 60 -0.34 -7.08 -4.91
C ALA A 60 -1.78 -6.87 -4.37
N SER A 61 -2.21 -7.68 -3.40
CA SER A 61 -3.51 -7.55 -2.73
C SER A 61 -3.48 -6.69 -1.46
N CYS A 62 -2.34 -6.09 -1.10
CA CYS A 62 -2.21 -5.28 0.10
C CYS A 62 -2.89 -3.91 -0.05
N THR A 63 -3.87 -3.60 0.80
CA THR A 63 -4.54 -2.29 0.80
C THR A 63 -4.03 -1.32 1.85
N LEU A 64 -3.12 -1.75 2.75
CA LEU A 64 -2.74 -0.97 3.95
C LEU A 64 -2.31 0.47 3.62
N LEU A 65 -1.40 0.64 2.65
CA LEU A 65 -0.91 1.97 2.25
C LEU A 65 -1.75 2.64 1.16
N HIS A 66 -2.79 1.96 0.67
CA HIS A 66 -3.74 2.48 -0.29
C HIS A 66 -4.96 3.10 0.42
N GLU A 67 -5.08 2.96 1.74
CA GLU A 67 -6.08 3.63 2.55
C GLU A 67 -5.67 5.08 2.86
N PRO A 68 -6.49 6.10 2.53
CA PRO A 68 -6.19 7.51 2.76
C PRO A 68 -5.60 7.84 4.12
N VAL A 69 -6.27 7.39 5.18
CA VAL A 69 -5.87 7.72 6.55
C VAL A 69 -4.53 7.11 6.94
N ILE A 70 -4.17 5.95 6.37
CA ILE A 70 -2.89 5.27 6.65
C ILE A 70 -1.77 5.89 5.82
N ALA A 71 -2.00 6.16 4.53
CA ALA A 71 -1.04 6.84 3.67
C ALA A 71 -0.68 8.23 4.22
N ASP A 72 -1.69 9.02 4.59
CA ASP A 72 -1.49 10.36 5.15
C ASP A 72 -0.80 10.31 6.53
N TYR A 73 -0.96 9.21 7.26
CA TYR A 73 -0.22 9.00 8.50
C TYR A 73 1.27 8.75 8.22
N LEU A 74 1.60 7.88 7.27
CA LEU A 74 2.98 7.59 6.89
C LEU A 74 3.69 8.82 6.29
N LEU A 75 2.99 9.63 5.49
CA LEU A 75 3.54 10.89 4.97
C LEU A 75 3.94 11.87 6.08
N ARG A 76 3.18 11.90 7.18
CA ARG A 76 3.46 12.77 8.35
C ARG A 76 4.48 12.17 9.32
N ASN A 77 4.64 10.85 9.32
CA ASN A 77 5.50 10.09 10.24
C ASN A 77 6.32 9.10 9.41
N PRO A 78 7.31 9.56 8.62
CA PRO A 78 8.05 8.70 7.69
C PRO A 78 8.84 7.56 8.38
N GLU A 79 9.11 7.70 9.67
CA GLU A 79 9.73 6.68 10.53
C GLU A 79 8.75 5.60 11.05
N ALA A 80 7.45 5.74 10.79
CA ALA A 80 6.44 4.80 11.26
C ALA A 80 6.70 3.39 10.71
N SER A 81 6.72 2.41 11.62
CA SER A 81 6.96 1.01 11.26
C SER A 81 5.72 0.35 10.64
N LEU A 82 5.92 -0.72 9.87
CA LEU A 82 4.81 -1.52 9.32
C LEU A 82 3.84 -2.00 10.42
N GLY A 83 4.37 -2.42 11.57
CA GLY A 83 3.56 -2.87 12.70
C GLY A 83 2.68 -1.76 13.29
N GLU A 84 3.20 -0.53 13.34
CA GLU A 84 2.46 0.64 13.80
C GLU A 84 1.29 0.98 12.87
N LEU A 85 1.52 0.97 11.55
CA LEU A 85 0.49 1.21 10.55
C LEU A 85 -0.63 0.16 10.62
N LYS A 86 -0.27 -1.13 10.75
CA LYS A 86 -1.23 -2.22 10.95
C LYS A 86 -2.05 -2.04 12.23
N ALA A 87 -1.39 -1.68 13.34
CA ALA A 87 -2.07 -1.44 14.60
C ALA A 87 -3.04 -0.25 14.50
N ARG A 88 -2.68 0.79 13.76
CA ARG A 88 -3.55 1.93 13.48
C ARG A 88 -4.78 1.53 12.67
N LYS A 89 -4.60 0.76 11.58
CA LYS A 89 -5.71 0.23 10.78
C LYS A 89 -6.67 -0.61 11.63
N LYS A 90 -6.16 -1.56 12.40
CA LYS A 90 -6.96 -2.41 13.29
C LYS A 90 -7.81 -1.58 14.27
N ARG A 91 -7.21 -0.58 14.92
CA ARG A 91 -7.94 0.32 15.83
C ARG A 91 -9.09 1.07 15.13
N MET A 92 -8.89 1.47 13.87
CA MET A 92 -9.93 2.17 13.11
C MET A 92 -11.08 1.23 12.73
N GLU A 93 -10.78 -0.01 12.33
CA GLU A 93 -11.78 -1.03 12.02
C GLU A 93 -12.64 -1.39 13.26
N GLU A 94 -12.01 -1.47 14.44
CA GLU A 94 -12.70 -1.74 15.71
C GLU A 94 -13.62 -0.58 16.13
N GLN A 95 -13.19 0.67 15.91
CA GLN A 95 -14.00 1.87 16.16
C GLN A 95 -15.16 2.01 15.17
N GLY A 96 -14.95 1.65 13.89
CA GLY A 96 -15.99 1.66 12.86
C GLY A 96 -17.08 0.60 13.07
N ARG A 97 -16.72 -0.57 13.63
CA ARG A 97 -17.69 -1.65 13.95
C ARG A 97 -18.56 -1.35 15.18
N SER A 98 -18.20 -0.34 15.96
CA SER A 98 -18.90 0.05 17.19
C SER A 98 -19.94 1.16 16.97
N SER A 99 -20.11 1.64 15.73
CA SER A 99 -21.21 2.54 15.35
C SER A 99 -22.42 1.71 14.87
N PRO A 100 -23.62 1.90 15.45
CA PRO A 100 -24.83 1.16 15.09
C PRO A 100 -25.36 1.46 13.69
#